data_AF-A0A239JNI6-F1
#
_entry.id   AF-A0A239JNI6-F1
#
_cell.length_a   1.000
_cell.length_b   1.000
_cell.length_c   1.000
_cell.angle_alpha   90.00
_cell.angle_beta   90.00
_cell.angle_gamma   90.00
#
_symmetry.space_group_name_H-M   'P 1'
#
loop_
_entity.id
_entity.type
_entity.pdbx_description
1 polymer ?
#
loop_
_entity_poly.entity_id
_entity_poly.type
_entity_poly.pdbx_seq_one_letter_code
_entity_poly.pdbx_strand_id
1 'polypeptide(L)'
;MSSNQPTTPRDYAAAILAEPSLDRRKLLMERCPQEWRSLVEEHVKTAFNKVVAYRQHRSGRAQLSQQKPPAAPRREDQPQPIDYRRSAPEVGNAHLAKLRAAIGKGAA
;
A
#
# COMPACT_ATOMS: atom_id res chain seq x y z
N MET A 1 25.20 0.88 24.50
CA MET A 1 24.54 0.86 23.17
C MET A 1 25.55 0.35 22.19
N SER A 2 25.44 -0.91 21.76
CA SER A 2 26.42 -1.51 20.85
C SER A 2 26.42 -0.74 19.54
N SER A 3 27.46 0.05 19.32
CA SER A 3 27.74 0.71 18.05
C SER A 3 28.14 -0.38 17.06
N ASN A 4 27.14 -1.03 16.45
CA ASN A 4 27.38 -1.86 15.28
C ASN A 4 27.89 -0.94 14.19
N GLN A 5 29.21 -0.93 14.01
CA GLN A 5 29.80 -0.32 12.84
C GLN A 5 29.25 -1.08 11.63
N PRO A 6 28.72 -0.37 10.61
CA PRO A 6 28.18 -1.02 9.44
C PRO A 6 29.29 -1.80 8.73
N THR A 7 29.12 -3.12 8.67
CA THR A 7 30.08 -4.06 8.09
C THR A 7 29.81 -4.38 6.63
N THR A 8 28.64 -3.99 6.12
CA THR A 8 28.24 -4.23 4.72
C THR A 8 27.74 -2.94 4.06
N PRO A 9 27.77 -2.84 2.71
CA PRO A 9 27.17 -1.72 1.98
C PRO A 9 25.69 -1.52 2.34
N ARG A 10 24.97 -2.62 2.57
CA ARG A 10 23.56 -2.58 2.97
C ARG A 10 23.36 -1.98 4.35
N ASP A 11 24.23 -2.31 5.31
CA ASP A 11 24.19 -1.72 6.65
C ASP A 11 24.51 -0.23 6.63
N TYR A 12 25.46 0.19 5.78
CA TYR A 12 25.76 1.61 5.55
C TYR A 12 24.53 2.35 5.01
N ALA A 13 23.89 1.81 3.97
CA ALA A 13 22.67 2.40 3.41
C ALA A 13 21.54 2.47 4.45
N ALA A 14 21.37 1.42 5.26
CA ALA A 14 20.40 1.40 6.35
C ALA A 14 20.70 2.47 7.41
N ALA A 15 21.97 2.64 7.81
CA ALA A 15 22.40 3.66 8.76
C ALA A 15 22.15 5.08 8.21
N ILE A 16 22.47 5.33 6.94
CA ILE A 16 22.21 6.61 6.27
C ILE A 16 20.71 6.92 6.23
N LEU A 17 19.88 5.93 5.89
CA LEU A 17 18.43 6.11 5.84
C LEU A 17 17.84 6.32 7.23
N ALA A 18 18.37 5.66 8.26
CA ALA A 18 17.92 5.79 9.65
C ALA A 18 18.22 7.19 10.21
N GLU A 19 19.36 7.77 9.86
CA GLU A 19 19.81 9.07 10.37
C GLU A 19 18.88 10.21 9.89
N PRO A 20 18.32 11.04 10.79
CA PRO A 20 17.47 12.17 10.40
C PRO A 20 18.24 13.40 9.91
N SER A 21 19.45 13.64 10.42
CA SER A 21 20.24 14.84 10.07
C SER A 21 20.98 14.67 8.74
N LEU A 22 20.94 15.70 7.89
CA LEU A 22 21.69 15.74 6.64
C LEU A 22 23.21 15.74 6.86
N ASP A 23 23.69 16.46 7.87
CA ASP A 23 25.13 16.56 8.15
C ASP A 23 25.69 15.20 8.57
N ARG A 24 24.94 14.48 9.41
CA ARG A 24 25.33 13.12 9.82
C ARG A 24 25.28 12.11 8.67
N ARG A 25 24.32 12.25 7.74
CA ARG A 25 24.29 11.43 6.52
C ARG A 25 25.52 11.65 5.63
N LYS A 26 25.92 12.92 5.43
CA LYS A 26 27.13 13.25 4.67
C LYS A 26 28.37 12.63 5.31
N LEU A 27 28.48 12.76 6.63
CA LEU A 27 29.59 12.19 7.38
C LEU A 27 29.63 10.64 7.31
N LEU A 28 28.48 9.97 7.28
CA LEU A 28 28.42 8.52 7.03
C LEU A 28 28.86 8.15 5.61
N MET A 29 28.53 8.97 4.61
CA MET A 29 28.96 8.76 3.22
C MET A 29 30.46 9.00 3.02
N GLU A 30 31.02 10.00 3.72
CA GLU A 30 32.45 10.28 3.72
C GLU A 30 33.25 9.13 4.33
N ARG A 31 32.74 8.52 5.42
CA ARG A 31 33.33 7.34 6.06
C ARG A 31 33.16 6.04 5.28
N CYS A 32 32.22 5.98 4.34
CA CYS A 32 32.01 4.80 3.52
C CYS A 32 33.25 4.54 2.64
N PRO A 33 33.76 3.30 2.61
CA PRO A 33 34.81 2.89 1.67
C PRO A 33 34.43 3.24 0.23
N GLN A 34 35.42 3.69 -0.55
CA GLN A 34 35.21 4.19 -1.91
C GLN A 34 34.61 3.10 -2.82
N GLU A 35 35.04 1.85 -2.68
CA GLU A 35 34.51 0.72 -3.46
C GLU A 35 33.02 0.43 -3.22
N TRP A 36 32.47 0.87 -2.09
CA TRP A 36 31.07 0.60 -1.73
C TRP A 36 30.13 1.75 -2.05
N ARG A 37 30.65 2.95 -2.31
CA ARG A 37 29.81 4.15 -2.48
C ARG A 37 28.73 3.99 -3.54
N SER A 38 29.07 3.41 -4.70
CA SER A 38 28.11 3.18 -5.79
C SER A 38 26.95 2.28 -5.35
N LEU A 39 27.24 1.18 -4.67
CA LEU A 39 26.24 0.24 -4.15
C LEU A 39 25.39 0.87 -3.04
N VAL A 40 26.02 1.62 -2.13
CA VAL A 40 25.33 2.33 -1.05
C VAL A 40 24.37 3.37 -1.63
N GLU A 41 24.80 4.17 -2.61
CA GLU A 41 23.96 5.16 -3.29
C GLU A 41 22.74 4.52 -3.96
N GLU A 42 22.94 3.40 -4.66
CA GLU A 42 21.86 2.65 -5.28
C GLU A 42 20.86 2.11 -4.23
N HIS A 43 21.35 1.52 -3.15
CA HIS A 43 20.52 1.04 -2.05
C HIS A 43 19.73 2.16 -1.38
N VAL A 44 20.36 3.31 -1.13
CA VAL A 44 19.69 4.48 -0.57
C VAL A 44 18.60 4.96 -1.53
N LYS A 45 18.92 5.13 -2.83
CA LYS A 45 17.98 5.61 -3.85
C LYS A 45 16.77 4.70 -3.99
N THR A 46 16.98 3.38 -4.03
CA THR A 46 15.89 2.40 -4.19
C THR A 46 15.04 2.25 -2.93
N ALA A 47 15.63 2.33 -1.74
CA ALA A 47 14.92 2.15 -0.48
C ALA A 47 14.29 3.44 0.08
N PHE A 48 14.71 4.63 -0.37
CA PHE A 48 14.24 5.91 0.15
C PHE A 48 12.71 6.03 0.14
N ASN A 49 12.09 5.79 -1.01
CA ASN A 49 10.63 5.88 -1.16
C ASN A 49 9.88 4.92 -0.22
N LYS A 50 10.42 3.70 -0.02
CA LYS A 50 9.84 2.71 0.89
C LYS A 50 9.93 3.18 2.34
N VAL A 51 11.08 3.74 2.74
CA VAL A 51 11.29 4.27 4.10
C VAL A 51 10.39 5.49 4.37
N VAL A 52 10.22 6.38 3.40
CA VAL A 52 9.31 7.53 3.51
C VAL A 52 7.87 7.06 3.70
N ALA A 53 7.39 6.16 2.83
CA ALA A 53 6.05 5.60 2.94
C ALA A 53 5.82 4.90 4.29
N TYR A 54 6.81 4.13 4.76
CA TYR A 54 6.74 3.47 6.06
C TYR A 54 6.65 4.48 7.22
N ARG A 55 7.44 5.57 7.18
CA ARG A 55 7.39 6.63 8.18
C ARG A 55 6.03 7.33 8.20
N GLN A 56 5.48 7.66 7.04
CA GLN A 56 4.16 8.28 6.91
C GLN A 56 3.05 7.35 7.44
N HIS A 57 3.10 6.06 7.09
CA HIS A 57 2.15 5.09 7.60
C HIS A 57 2.24 4.96 9.13
N ARG A 58 3.47 4.91 9.67
CA ARG A 58 3.69 4.85 11.13
C ARG A 58 3.20 6.10 11.84
N SER A 59 3.46 7.29 11.31
CA SER A 59 2.94 8.55 11.88
C SER A 59 1.42 8.62 11.79
N GLY A 60 0.83 8.17 10.68
CA GLY A 60 -0.62 8.10 10.53
C GLY A 60 -1.26 7.16 11.55
N ARG A 61 -0.68 5.99 11.81
CA ARG A 61 -1.15 5.09 12.87
C ARG A 61 -1.05 5.70 14.27
N ALA A 62 0.04 6.41 14.56
CA ALA A 62 0.18 7.11 15.83
C ALA A 62 -0.90 8.19 15.99
N GLN A 63 -1.19 8.96 14.94
CA GLN A 63 -2.29 9.94 14.94
C GLN A 63 -3.66 9.27 15.15
N LEU A 64 -3.94 8.17 14.44
CA LEU A 64 -5.19 7.41 14.62
C LEU A 64 -5.35 6.87 16.04
N SER A 65 -4.26 6.48 16.71
CA SER A 65 -4.32 6.03 18.11
C SER A 65 -4.68 7.14 19.10
N GLN A 66 -4.41 8.40 18.76
CA GLN A 66 -4.83 9.56 19.56
C GLN A 66 -6.29 9.94 19.30
N GLN A 67 -6.86 9.52 18.17
CA GLN A 67 -8.26 9.76 17.86
C GLN A 67 -9.14 8.78 18.62
N LYS A 68 -10.32 9.25 19.04
CA LYS A 68 -11.33 8.38 19.66
C LYS A 68 -11.68 7.27 18.66
N PRO A 69 -11.64 5.99 19.06
CA PRO A 69 -12.05 4.91 18.17
C PRO A 69 -13.48 5.17 17.68
N PRO A 70 -13.80 4.82 16.42
CA PRO A 70 -15.16 4.94 15.92
C PRO A 70 -16.11 4.17 16.86
N ALA A 71 -17.33 4.70 17.02
CA ALA A 71 -18.35 3.99 17.79
C ALA A 71 -18.52 2.58 17.21
N ALA A 72 -18.68 1.59 18.08
CA ALA A 72 -18.90 0.22 17.64
C ALA A 72 -20.14 0.19 16.72
N PRO A 73 -20.05 -0.49 15.55
CA PRO A 73 -21.18 -0.58 14.64
C PRO A 73 -22.34 -1.26 15.36
N ARG A 74 -23.51 -0.66 15.27
CA ARG A 74 -24.75 -1.21 15.82
C ARG A 74 -25.28 -2.29 14.87
N ARG A 75 -26.23 -3.08 15.36
CA ARG A 75 -26.88 -4.12 14.55
C ARG A 75 -27.55 -3.53 13.31
N GLU A 76 -28.08 -2.30 13.40
CA GLU A 76 -28.64 -1.57 12.26
C GLU A 76 -27.61 -1.13 11.20
N ASP A 77 -26.32 -1.03 11.54
CA ASP A 77 -25.25 -0.62 10.60
C ASP A 77 -24.73 -1.79 9.76
N GLN A 78 -25.12 -3.02 10.07
CA GLN A 78 -24.71 -4.20 9.31
C GLN A 78 -25.60 -4.35 8.07
N PRO A 79 -25.01 -4.65 6.88
CA PRO A 79 -25.79 -4.91 5.68
C PRO A 79 -26.69 -6.11 5.94
N GLN A 80 -28.00 -5.88 5.99
CA GLN A 80 -28.96 -6.96 6.16
C GLN A 80 -28.98 -7.81 4.89
N PRO A 81 -28.99 -9.15 5.02
CA PRO A 81 -29.24 -10.02 3.88
C PRO A 81 -30.54 -9.61 3.20
N ILE A 82 -30.44 -9.09 1.98
CA ILE A 82 -31.60 -8.83 1.14
C ILE A 82 -32.08 -10.20 0.69
N ASP A 83 -33.22 -10.63 1.21
CA ASP A 83 -33.89 -11.84 0.74
C ASP A 83 -34.43 -11.56 -0.66
N TYR A 84 -33.64 -11.89 -1.68
CA TYR A 84 -34.05 -11.83 -3.08
C TYR A 84 -35.14 -12.90 -3.31
N ARG A 85 -36.39 -12.56 -2.97
CA ARG A 85 -37.54 -13.39 -3.30
C ARG A 85 -37.66 -13.50 -4.83
N ARG A 86 -37.17 -14.64 -5.33
CA ARG A 86 -37.38 -15.24 -6.66
C ARG A 86 -37.08 -14.32 -7.85
N SER A 87 -36.12 -14.76 -8.67
CA SER A 87 -36.00 -14.36 -10.08
C SER A 87 -37.38 -14.22 -10.70
N ALA A 88 -37.73 -13.05 -11.23
CA ALA A 88 -38.95 -12.88 -12.02
C ALA A 88 -38.74 -13.54 -13.40
N PRO A 89 -39.21 -14.78 -13.62
CA PRO A 89 -38.95 -15.49 -14.87
C PRO A 89 -39.54 -14.73 -16.08
N GLU A 90 -40.56 -13.91 -15.86
CA GLU A 90 -41.18 -13.06 -16.88
C GLU A 90 -40.18 -12.02 -17.42
N VAL A 91 -39.38 -11.42 -16.54
CA VAL A 91 -38.34 -10.45 -16.92
C VAL A 91 -37.24 -11.16 -17.71
N GLY A 92 -36.75 -12.31 -17.21
CA GLY A 92 -35.74 -13.12 -17.91
C GLY A 92 -36.21 -13.56 -19.31
N ASN A 93 -37.45 -14.05 -19.42
CA ASN A 93 -38.04 -14.47 -20.68
C ASN A 93 -38.22 -13.30 -21.67
N ALA A 94 -38.60 -12.11 -21.18
CA ALA A 94 -38.69 -10.92 -22.02
C ALA A 94 -37.32 -10.51 -22.60
N HIS A 95 -36.25 -10.60 -21.81
CA HIS A 95 -34.89 -10.33 -22.29
C HIS A 95 -34.44 -11.38 -23.32
N LEU A 96 -34.70 -12.66 -23.07
CA LEU A 96 -34.37 -13.72 -24.03
C LEU A 96 -35.15 -13.59 -25.35
N ALA A 97 -36.43 -13.19 -25.29
CA ALA A 97 -37.22 -12.92 -26.49
C ALA A 97 -36.65 -11.77 -27.33
N LYS A 98 -36.21 -10.67 -26.68
CA LYS A 98 -35.54 -9.55 -27.36
C LYS A 98 -34.24 -9.99 -28.04
N LEU A 99 -33.43 -10.80 -27.37
CA LEU A 99 -32.18 -11.32 -27.93
C LEU A 99 -32.43 -12.22 -29.14
N ARG A 100 -33.41 -13.12 -29.06
CA ARG A 100 -33.82 -13.97 -30.19
C ARG A 100 -34.30 -13.14 -31.39
N ALA A 101 -35.09 -12.10 -31.14
CA ALA A 101 -35.57 -11.19 -32.19
C ALA A 101 -34.43 -10.39 -32.85
N ALA A 102 -33.43 -9.98 -32.08
CA ALA A 102 -32.25 -9.27 -32.60
C ALA A 102 -31.39 -10.18 -33.49
N ILE A 103 -31.19 -11.44 -33.10
CA ILE A 103 -30.42 -12.42 -33.88
C ILE A 103 -31.19 -12.83 -35.15
N GLY A 104 -32.50 -13.07 -35.05
CA GLY A 104 -33.34 -13.43 -36.21
C GLY A 104 -33.48 -12.31 -37.26
N LYS A 105 -33.23 -11.05 -36.88
CA LYS A 105 -33.17 -9.91 -37.82
C LYS A 105 -31.81 -9.72 -38.51
N GLY A 106 -30.79 -10.46 -38.12
CA GLY A 106 -29.44 -10.41 -38.71
C GLY A 106 -29.11 -11.55 -39.69
N ALA A 107 -30.06 -12.44 -39.95
CA ALA A 107 -29.92 -13.53 -40.92
C ALA A 107 -30.88 -13.31 -42.10
N ALA A 108 -30.57 -12.30 -42.92
CA ALA A 108 -31.09 -12.09 -44.26
C ALA A 108 -29.98 -11.49 -45.12
#